data_AF-A0A7W0MZA4-F1
#
_entry.id   AF-A0A7W0MZA4-F1
#
_cell.length_a   1.000
_cell.length_b   1.000
_cell.length_c   1.000
_cell.angle_alpha   90.00
_cell.angle_beta   90.00
_cell.angle_gamma   90.00
#
_symmetry.space_group_name_H-M   'P 1'
#
loop_
_entity.id
_entity.type
_entity.pdbx_description
1 polymer ?
#
loop_
_entity_poly.entity_id
_entity_poly.type
_entity_poly.pdbx_seq_one_letter_code
_entity_poly.pdbx_strand_id
1 'polypeptide(L)'
;MALVDLRGREDEPAVRALLACAHGSAPSVDRAAARYRTGEWVLIGWEEGGALVACAGVERGASGDIAMRSVAVVPERRGQGSGRALVDAVAGAATARRLVAETDEDAVGFYRNCGFSVERIEPRAGRARFRCARTIEPPAGSTAAVSAFTLGELERAIEESWGADTSDDPGEWSEVNPARGQCAVTSVLVRDLLGGEILIAGVLRDGERVERHAWNRLPSGLSLDLTRSQFRGGEELEEPEAGEPILADRVRCELLAERVRARLGGVT
;
A
#
# COMPACT_ATOMS: atom_id res chain seq x y z
N MET A 1 4.90 -8.92 12.38
CA MET A 1 4.22 -7.62 12.23
C MET A 1 4.66 -7.05 10.91
N ALA A 2 3.75 -6.50 10.12
CA ALA A 2 4.08 -6.07 8.77
C ALA A 2 3.29 -4.82 8.38
N LEU A 3 3.94 -3.94 7.63
CA LEU A 3 3.25 -2.90 6.87
C LEU A 3 2.67 -3.57 5.63
N VAL A 4 1.38 -3.39 5.37
CA VAL A 4 0.68 -4.03 4.23
C VAL A 4 0.00 -2.99 3.37
N ASP A 5 -0.08 -3.25 2.07
CA ASP A 5 -0.91 -2.50 1.15
C ASP A 5 -2.38 -2.93 1.27
N LEU A 6 -3.29 -1.95 1.34
CA LEU A 6 -4.74 -2.17 1.46
C LEU A 6 -5.52 -1.71 0.22
N ARG A 7 -4.85 -1.38 -0.88
CA ARG A 7 -5.54 -1.05 -2.13
C ARG A 7 -6.41 -2.20 -2.63
N GLY A 8 -7.62 -1.87 -3.07
CA GLY A 8 -8.63 -2.85 -3.49
C GLY A 8 -9.29 -3.61 -2.32
N ARG A 9 -8.88 -3.34 -1.08
CA ARG A 9 -9.42 -3.95 0.15
C ARG A 9 -10.30 -2.97 0.93
N GLU A 10 -10.68 -1.83 0.35
CA GLU A 10 -11.38 -0.74 1.03
C GLU A 10 -12.77 -1.14 1.56
N ASP A 11 -13.37 -2.17 0.94
CA ASP A 11 -14.67 -2.72 1.27
C ASP A 11 -14.60 -3.93 2.22
N GLU A 12 -13.39 -4.44 2.51
CA GLU A 12 -13.24 -5.51 3.50
C GLU A 12 -13.71 -5.03 4.89
N PRO A 13 -14.46 -5.86 5.65
CA PRO A 13 -15.01 -5.45 6.95
C PRO A 13 -13.96 -4.91 7.93
N ALA A 14 -12.77 -5.49 7.96
CA ALA A 14 -11.67 -5.05 8.83
C ALA A 14 -11.16 -3.65 8.45
N VAL A 15 -11.03 -3.36 7.15
CA VAL A 15 -10.60 -2.05 6.63
C VAL A 15 -11.70 -1.00 6.87
N ARG A 16 -12.95 -1.34 6.60
CA ARG A 16 -14.13 -0.49 6.89
C ARG A 16 -14.20 -0.13 8.38
N ALA A 17 -13.95 -1.07 9.29
CA ALA A 17 -13.95 -0.82 10.73
C ALA A 17 -12.84 0.15 11.16
N LEU A 18 -11.65 0.03 10.59
CA LEU A 18 -10.55 0.96 10.83
C LEU A 18 -10.82 2.36 10.26
N LEU A 19 -11.36 2.45 9.04
CA LEU A 19 -11.79 3.73 8.47
C LEU A 19 -12.89 4.36 9.33
N ALA A 20 -13.83 3.59 9.88
CA ALA A 20 -14.84 4.09 10.82
C ALA A 20 -14.23 4.60 12.13
N CYS A 21 -13.10 4.04 12.59
CA CYS A 21 -12.37 4.60 13.73
C CYS A 21 -11.73 5.95 13.41
N ALA A 22 -11.29 6.17 12.16
CA ALA A 22 -10.71 7.44 11.71
C ALA A 22 -11.77 8.50 11.37
N HIS A 23 -12.96 8.06 10.92
CA HIS A 23 -14.01 8.90 10.37
C HIS A 23 -15.29 8.72 11.19
N GLY A 24 -15.70 9.75 11.93
CA GLY A 24 -16.81 9.68 12.88
C GLY A 24 -18.22 9.49 12.30
N SER A 25 -18.39 9.23 11.00
CA SER A 25 -19.70 8.93 10.40
C SER A 25 -19.58 8.07 9.15
N ALA A 26 -20.59 7.21 8.91
CA ALA A 26 -20.62 6.32 7.74
C ALA A 26 -20.46 7.07 6.39
N PRO A 27 -21.11 8.22 6.14
CA PRO A 27 -20.88 8.98 4.91
C PRO A 27 -19.44 9.50 4.77
N SER A 28 -18.74 9.74 5.88
CA SER A 28 -17.33 10.16 5.86
C SER A 28 -16.41 8.99 5.53
N VAL A 29 -16.71 7.80 6.05
CA VAL A 29 -16.05 6.54 5.68
C VAL A 29 -16.20 6.28 4.18
N ASP A 30 -17.40 6.36 3.63
CA ASP A 30 -17.64 6.11 2.20
C ASP A 30 -16.87 7.09 1.30
N ARG A 31 -16.82 8.38 1.68
CA ARG A 31 -16.02 9.38 0.95
C ARG A 31 -14.52 9.10 1.04
N ALA A 32 -14.02 8.61 2.17
CA ALA A 32 -12.62 8.23 2.31
C ALA A 32 -12.30 6.99 1.44
N ALA A 33 -13.11 5.93 1.56
CA ALA A 33 -13.00 4.73 0.75
C ALA A 33 -13.03 5.02 -0.77
N ALA A 34 -13.89 5.97 -1.20
CA ALA A 34 -13.93 6.38 -2.60
C ALA A 34 -12.60 6.99 -3.08
N ARG A 35 -11.91 7.82 -2.27
CA ARG A 35 -10.60 8.40 -2.65
C ARG A 35 -9.49 7.36 -2.72
N TYR A 36 -9.53 6.36 -1.85
CA TYR A 36 -8.59 5.24 -1.90
C TYR A 36 -8.81 4.41 -3.17
N ARG A 37 -10.09 4.14 -3.54
CA ARG A 37 -10.44 3.44 -4.78
C ARG A 37 -9.99 4.17 -6.05
N THR A 38 -9.99 5.50 -6.07
CA THR A 38 -9.50 6.26 -7.23
C THR A 38 -7.98 6.33 -7.32
N GLY A 39 -7.25 5.80 -6.32
CA GLY A 39 -5.80 5.92 -6.24
C GLY A 39 -5.34 7.36 -5.93
N GLU A 40 -6.23 8.25 -5.48
CA GLU A 40 -5.84 9.60 -5.06
C GLU A 40 -4.88 9.50 -3.86
N TRP A 41 -5.18 8.57 -2.95
CA TRP A 41 -4.37 8.22 -1.79
C TRP A 41 -4.10 6.71 -1.77
N VAL A 42 -2.96 6.30 -1.23
CA VAL A 42 -2.66 4.89 -0.99
C VAL A 42 -3.07 4.53 0.44
N LEU A 43 -3.89 3.50 0.61
CA LEU A 43 -4.26 2.99 1.93
C LEU A 43 -3.28 1.90 2.33
N ILE A 44 -2.69 2.03 3.52
CA ILE A 44 -1.76 1.07 4.09
C ILE A 44 -2.23 0.62 5.47
N GLY A 45 -1.88 -0.61 5.82
CA GLY A 45 -2.26 -1.30 7.04
C GLY A 45 -1.06 -1.73 7.87
N TRP A 46 -1.29 -1.96 9.15
CA TRP A 46 -0.35 -2.62 10.05
C TRP A 46 -0.97 -3.92 10.54
N GLU A 47 -0.32 -5.04 10.22
CA GLU A 47 -0.76 -6.36 10.63
C GLU A 47 0.09 -6.92 11.77
N GLU A 48 -0.57 -7.52 12.76
CA GLU A 48 0.05 -8.19 13.88
C GLU A 48 -0.64 -9.53 14.13
N GLY A 49 0.12 -10.64 14.07
CA GLY A 49 -0.44 -11.99 14.25
C GLY A 49 -1.52 -12.35 13.22
N GLY A 50 -1.36 -11.90 11.96
CA GLY A 50 -2.35 -12.12 10.89
C GLY A 50 -3.58 -11.22 10.93
N ALA A 51 -3.74 -10.37 11.96
CA ALA A 51 -4.85 -9.44 12.08
C ALA A 51 -4.45 -8.02 11.68
N LEU A 52 -5.30 -7.35 10.91
CA LEU A 52 -5.15 -5.94 10.59
C LEU A 52 -5.57 -5.07 11.79
N VAL A 53 -4.62 -4.36 12.40
CA VAL A 53 -4.83 -3.65 13.69
C VAL A 53 -4.76 -2.13 13.58
N ALA A 54 -4.13 -1.59 12.53
CA ALA A 54 -4.08 -0.16 12.27
C ALA A 54 -4.06 0.14 10.78
N CYS A 55 -4.47 1.35 10.39
CA CYS A 55 -4.34 1.83 9.01
C CYS A 55 -3.92 3.30 8.95
N ALA A 56 -3.39 3.70 7.80
CA ALA A 56 -3.21 5.10 7.42
C ALA A 56 -3.40 5.23 5.91
N GLY A 57 -3.97 6.34 5.47
CA GLY A 57 -3.80 6.81 4.10
C GLY A 57 -2.52 7.60 3.97
N VAL A 58 -1.80 7.41 2.87
CA VAL A 58 -0.61 8.18 2.52
C VAL A 58 -0.77 8.78 1.14
N GLU A 59 -0.31 10.02 1.00
CA GLU A 59 -0.34 10.78 -0.23
C GLU A 59 0.95 11.58 -0.34
N ARG A 60 1.56 11.60 -1.53
CA ARG A 60 2.71 12.49 -1.77
C ARG A 60 2.20 13.86 -2.19
N GLY A 61 2.43 14.86 -1.34
CA GLY A 61 2.08 16.25 -1.65
C GLY A 61 3.02 16.87 -2.68
N ALA A 62 2.61 18.00 -3.25
CA ALA A 62 3.39 18.75 -4.24
C ALA A 62 4.79 19.20 -3.74
N SER A 63 4.96 19.38 -2.42
CA SER A 63 6.27 19.68 -1.80
C SER A 63 7.21 18.47 -1.74
N GLY A 64 6.74 17.27 -2.10
CA GLY A 64 7.46 16.00 -1.96
C GLY A 64 7.32 15.35 -0.57
N ASP A 65 6.64 16.01 0.38
CA ASP A 65 6.31 15.46 1.70
C ASP A 65 5.24 14.36 1.59
N ILE A 66 5.25 13.40 2.52
CA ILE A 66 4.18 12.41 2.63
C ILE A 66 3.15 12.88 3.64
N ALA A 67 1.93 13.14 3.18
CA ALA A 67 0.78 13.44 4.02
C ALA A 67 0.15 12.14 4.54
N MET A 68 0.04 12.01 5.86
CA MET A 68 -0.69 10.94 6.52
C MET A 68 -2.13 11.37 6.80
N ARG A 69 -3.07 10.49 6.48
CA ARG A 69 -4.52 10.70 6.61
C ARG A 69 -5.16 9.45 7.21
N SER A 70 -6.39 9.57 7.71
CA SER A 70 -7.18 8.44 8.21
C SER A 70 -6.42 7.49 9.17
N VAL A 71 -5.50 8.04 9.98
CA VAL A 71 -4.68 7.23 10.88
C VAL A 71 -5.56 6.70 12.00
N ALA A 72 -5.68 5.38 12.11
CA ALA A 72 -6.50 4.73 13.12
C ALA A 72 -5.90 3.41 13.60
N VAL A 73 -6.26 3.06 14.83
CA VAL A 73 -5.94 1.78 15.49
C VAL A 73 -7.24 1.21 16.06
N VAL A 74 -7.46 -0.09 15.89
CA VAL A 74 -8.62 -0.79 16.45
C VAL A 74 -8.69 -0.59 17.98
N PRO A 75 -9.88 -0.39 18.58
CA PRO A 75 -10.02 -0.04 20.00
C PRO A 75 -9.23 -0.94 20.95
N GLU A 76 -9.21 -2.24 20.69
CA GLU A 76 -8.62 -3.29 21.53
C GLU A 76 -7.09 -3.24 21.57
N ARG A 77 -6.46 -2.56 20.60
CA ARG A 77 -5.00 -2.44 20.46
C ARG A 77 -4.48 -1.03 20.74
N ARG A 78 -5.35 -0.10 21.16
CA ARG A 78 -4.94 1.27 21.52
C ARG A 78 -4.05 1.26 22.76
N GLY A 79 -3.12 2.22 22.82
CA GLY A 79 -2.17 2.35 23.94
C GLY A 79 -1.06 1.29 23.98
N GLN A 80 -1.01 0.36 23.02
CA GLN A 80 -0.02 -0.74 22.99
C GLN A 80 1.09 -0.54 21.95
N GLY A 81 1.13 0.62 21.29
CA GLY A 81 2.21 1.00 20.37
C GLY A 81 1.98 0.71 18.88
N SER A 82 0.91 -0.01 18.48
CA SER A 82 0.65 -0.33 17.06
C SER A 82 0.58 0.89 16.14
N GLY A 83 -0.05 1.98 16.59
CA GLY A 83 -0.09 3.23 15.82
C GLY A 83 1.28 3.88 15.63
N ARG A 84 2.16 3.81 16.65
CA ARG A 84 3.53 4.31 16.54
C ARG A 84 4.34 3.43 15.59
N ALA A 85 4.21 2.11 15.70
CA ALA A 85 4.87 1.17 14.81
C ALA A 85 4.48 1.41 13.34
N LEU A 86 3.19 1.65 13.06
CA LEU A 86 2.72 2.05 11.73
C LEU A 86 3.41 3.33 11.23
N VAL A 87 3.46 4.39 12.03
CA VAL A 87 4.14 5.65 11.64
C VAL A 87 5.63 5.43 11.40
N ASP A 88 6.31 4.70 12.27
CA ASP A 88 7.74 4.41 12.14
C ASP A 88 8.04 3.56 10.89
N ALA A 89 7.17 2.59 10.57
CA ALA A 89 7.28 1.82 9.34
C ALA A 89 7.09 2.67 8.08
N VAL A 90 6.11 3.59 8.09
CA VAL A 90 5.92 4.56 7.00
C VAL A 90 7.14 5.46 6.85
N ALA A 91 7.69 5.96 7.97
CA ALA A 91 8.89 6.78 7.95
C ALA A 91 10.10 6.03 7.35
N GLY A 92 10.29 4.76 7.71
CA GLY A 92 11.38 3.94 7.20
C GLY A 92 11.22 3.51 5.73
N ALA A 93 9.98 3.39 5.26
CA ALA A 93 9.68 3.04 3.86
C ALA A 93 9.65 4.26 2.92
N ALA A 94 9.44 5.47 3.44
CA ALA A 94 9.27 6.67 2.64
C ALA A 94 10.60 7.18 2.04
N THR A 95 10.56 7.58 0.77
CA THR A 95 11.66 8.29 0.09
C THR A 95 11.54 9.82 0.22
N ALA A 96 10.72 10.30 1.16
CA ALA A 96 10.53 11.72 1.43
C ALA A 96 11.44 12.21 2.56
N ARG A 97 11.50 13.54 2.74
CA ARG A 97 12.22 14.15 3.87
C ARG A 97 11.34 14.39 5.09
N ARG A 98 10.02 14.37 4.92
CA ARG A 98 9.06 14.64 5.99
C ARG A 98 7.79 13.82 5.85
N LEU A 99 7.26 13.43 7.00
CA LEU A 99 5.85 13.07 7.18
C LEU A 99 5.10 14.28 7.71
N VAL A 100 3.90 14.52 7.20
CA VAL A 100 3.00 15.58 7.67
C VAL A 100 1.61 15.04 7.93
N ALA A 101 0.91 15.60 8.90
CA ALA A 101 -0.48 15.23 9.19
C ALA A 101 -1.25 16.44 9.71
N GLU A 102 -2.58 16.40 9.60
CA GLU A 102 -3.46 17.33 10.28
C GLU A 102 -4.34 16.55 11.27
N THR A 103 -4.53 17.11 12.47
CA THR A 103 -5.28 16.44 13.53
C THR A 103 -6.04 17.44 14.40
N ASP A 104 -6.86 16.94 15.33
CA ASP A 104 -7.51 17.74 16.37
C ASP A 104 -6.88 17.46 17.75
N GLU A 105 -7.48 18.05 18.79
CA GLU A 105 -6.98 17.99 20.16
C GLU A 105 -6.97 16.57 20.76
N ASP A 106 -7.83 15.68 20.29
CA ASP A 106 -7.92 14.31 20.83
C ASP A 106 -6.71 13.47 20.40
N ALA A 107 -6.19 13.72 19.20
CA ALA A 107 -5.11 12.93 18.61
C ALA A 107 -3.76 13.65 18.55
N VAL A 108 -3.68 14.94 18.89
CA VAL A 108 -2.41 15.69 18.87
C VAL A 108 -1.32 15.08 19.76
N GLY A 109 -1.70 14.50 20.91
CA GLY A 109 -0.77 13.81 21.81
C GLY A 109 -0.12 12.58 21.17
N PHE A 110 -0.86 11.84 20.34
CA PHE A 110 -0.33 10.71 19.58
C PHE A 110 0.80 11.14 18.64
N TYR A 111 0.60 12.22 17.87
CA TYR A 111 1.63 12.71 16.94
C TYR A 111 2.87 13.21 17.66
N ARG A 112 2.73 13.92 18.80
CA ARG A 112 3.89 14.32 19.63
C ARG A 112 4.69 13.10 20.09
N ASN A 113 4.01 12.05 20.56
CA ASN A 113 4.65 10.82 21.01
C ASN A 113 5.32 10.04 19.87
N CYS A 114 4.91 10.28 18.63
CA CYS A 114 5.53 9.73 17.43
C CYS A 114 6.65 10.62 16.85
N GLY A 115 7.08 11.66 17.59
CA GLY A 115 8.18 12.54 17.18
C GLY A 115 7.81 13.64 16.19
N PHE A 116 6.52 13.97 16.05
CA PHE A 116 6.12 15.12 15.25
C PHE A 116 6.25 16.42 16.07
N SER A 117 6.77 17.47 15.44
CA SER A 117 6.50 18.84 15.86
C SER A 117 5.05 19.19 15.56
N VAL A 118 4.44 20.02 16.41
CA VAL A 118 3.01 20.33 16.34
C VAL A 118 2.81 21.83 16.40
N GLU A 119 2.09 22.35 15.41
CA GLU A 119 1.71 23.75 15.29
C GLU A 119 0.18 23.85 15.32
N ARG A 120 -0.39 24.73 16.15
CA ARG A 120 -1.83 25.01 16.13
C ARG A 120 -2.16 25.83 14.89
N ILE A 121 -3.22 25.44 14.18
CA ILE A 121 -3.73 26.15 13.01
C ILE A 121 -5.17 26.59 13.24
N GLU A 122 -5.74 27.29 12.25
CA GLU A 122 -7.12 27.77 12.30
C GLU A 122 -8.12 26.66 12.68
N PRO A 123 -8.95 26.87 13.72
CA PRO A 123 -9.98 25.92 14.11
C PRO A 123 -10.94 25.62 12.95
N ARG A 124 -11.45 24.39 12.91
CA ARG A 124 -12.43 23.97 11.90
C ARG A 124 -13.63 23.33 12.58
N ALA A 125 -14.83 23.78 12.20
CA ALA A 125 -16.09 23.36 12.82
C ALA A 125 -16.08 23.47 14.36
N GLY A 126 -15.53 24.56 14.88
CA GLY A 126 -15.44 24.82 16.33
C GLY A 126 -14.42 23.97 17.09
N ARG A 127 -13.67 23.09 16.41
CA ARG A 127 -12.61 22.26 17.04
C ARG A 127 -11.22 22.81 16.74
N ALA A 128 -10.34 22.75 17.73
CA ALA A 128 -8.92 23.02 17.55
C ALA A 128 -8.32 22.11 16.48
N ARG A 129 -7.45 22.66 15.63
CA ARG A 129 -6.73 21.91 14.60
C ARG A 129 -5.24 22.14 14.74
N PHE A 130 -4.48 21.11 14.38
CA PHE A 130 -3.03 21.09 14.50
C PHE A 130 -2.39 20.53 13.24
N ARG A 131 -1.37 21.22 12.74
CA ARG A 131 -0.45 20.71 11.72
C ARG A 131 0.70 20.01 12.42
N CYS A 132 0.93 18.76 12.06
CA CYS A 132 2.00 17.93 12.61
C CYS A 132 3.04 17.69 11.51
N ALA A 133 4.33 17.78 11.85
CA ALA A 133 5.41 17.43 10.94
C ALA A 133 6.52 16.63 11.63
N ARG A 134 7.00 15.57 10.99
CA ARG A 134 8.16 14.79 11.42
C ARG A 134 9.18 14.75 10.29
N THR A 135 10.40 15.21 10.55
CA THR A 135 11.53 15.00 9.63
C THR A 135 11.91 13.53 9.66
N ILE A 136 12.14 12.96 8.48
CA ILE A 136 12.61 11.59 8.31
C ILE A 136 13.94 11.64 7.55
N GLU A 137 14.91 10.88 8.03
CA GLU A 137 16.17 10.70 7.31
C GLU A 137 15.92 9.75 6.15
N PRO A 138 16.33 10.10 4.91
CA PRO A 138 16.26 9.15 3.82
C PRO A 138 17.11 7.92 4.18
N PRO A 139 16.68 6.69 3.83
CA PRO A 139 17.44 5.50 4.15
C PRO A 139 18.87 5.60 3.59
N ALA A 140 19.86 5.25 4.43
CA ALA A 140 21.27 5.31 4.09
C ALA A 140 21.54 4.48 2.83
N GLY A 141 22.07 5.12 1.78
CA GLY A 141 22.33 4.49 0.48
C GLY A 141 21.48 4.98 -0.69
N SER A 142 20.52 5.89 -0.47
CA SER A 142 19.82 6.57 -1.56
C SER A 142 20.74 7.59 -2.24
N THR A 143 21.57 7.15 -3.17
CA THR A 143 22.23 8.03 -4.14
C THR A 143 21.21 8.42 -5.20
N ALA A 144 20.86 9.70 -5.27
CA ALA A 144 20.07 10.26 -6.36
C ALA A 144 20.85 10.15 -7.68
N ALA A 145 20.71 9.04 -8.42
CA ALA A 145 21.05 8.88 -9.84
C ALA A 145 20.72 7.47 -10.38
N VAL A 146 19.49 7.02 -10.21
CA VAL A 146 18.79 6.17 -11.18
C VAL A 146 17.50 6.94 -11.45
N SER A 147 17.01 7.05 -12.69
CA SER A 147 15.78 7.81 -12.99
C SER A 147 14.72 7.49 -11.94
N ALA A 148 14.48 8.44 -11.04
CA ALA A 148 13.83 8.16 -9.76
C ALA A 148 12.33 8.16 -9.99
N PHE A 149 11.78 7.03 -10.41
CA PHE A 149 10.35 6.83 -10.44
C PHE A 149 9.82 6.63 -9.02
N THR A 150 8.65 7.18 -8.77
CA THR A 150 7.86 6.94 -7.56
C THR A 150 7.20 5.56 -7.62
N LEU A 151 6.78 5.03 -6.47
CA LEU A 151 6.03 3.78 -6.43
C LEU A 151 4.73 3.87 -7.25
N GLY A 152 4.01 5.00 -7.19
CA GLY A 152 2.82 5.22 -8.01
C GLY A 152 3.09 5.28 -9.53
N GLU A 153 4.25 5.80 -9.95
CA GLU A 153 4.64 5.75 -11.37
C GLU A 153 4.98 4.33 -11.81
N LEU A 154 5.67 3.55 -10.97
CA LEU A 154 5.92 2.13 -11.23
C LEU A 154 4.62 1.34 -11.34
N GLU A 155 3.70 1.55 -10.40
CA GLU A 155 2.39 0.89 -10.35
C GLU A 155 1.59 1.16 -11.62
N ARG A 156 1.41 2.43 -11.97
CA ARG A 156 0.72 2.82 -13.21
C ARG A 156 1.40 2.21 -14.44
N ALA A 157 2.74 2.27 -14.49
CA ALA A 157 3.47 1.68 -15.61
C ALA A 157 3.25 0.17 -15.72
N ILE A 158 3.18 -0.56 -14.60
CA ILE A 158 2.88 -2.00 -14.55
C ILE A 158 1.44 -2.27 -15.02
N GLU A 159 0.46 -1.57 -14.45
CA GLU A 159 -0.96 -1.75 -14.78
C GLU A 159 -1.22 -1.50 -16.28
N GLU A 160 -0.66 -0.42 -16.83
CA GLU A 160 -0.77 -0.08 -18.25
C GLU A 160 0.02 -1.02 -19.17
N SER A 161 0.89 -1.88 -18.62
CA SER A 161 1.70 -2.83 -19.36
C SER A 161 1.11 -4.24 -19.39
N TRP A 162 0.14 -4.53 -18.53
CA TRP A 162 -0.56 -5.81 -18.51
C TRP A 162 -1.37 -6.04 -19.77
N GLY A 163 -1.42 -7.30 -20.17
CA GLY A 163 -2.14 -7.81 -21.33
C GLY A 163 -2.31 -9.32 -21.24
N ALA A 164 -3.17 -9.89 -22.09
CA ALA A 164 -3.33 -11.34 -22.16
C ALA A 164 -2.00 -12.07 -22.45
N ASP A 165 -1.06 -11.41 -23.14
CA ASP A 165 0.26 -11.94 -23.48
C ASP A 165 1.30 -11.90 -22.34
N THR A 166 0.99 -11.20 -21.25
CA THR A 166 1.79 -11.19 -20.02
C THR A 166 1.15 -12.02 -18.90
N SER A 167 -0.13 -12.38 -19.07
CA SER A 167 -0.88 -13.19 -18.12
C SER A 167 -0.53 -14.68 -18.21
N ASP A 168 -0.45 -15.36 -17.07
CA ASP A 168 -0.38 -16.81 -16.98
C ASP A 168 -1.71 -17.52 -17.29
N ASP A 169 -2.81 -16.76 -17.31
CA ASP A 169 -4.14 -17.23 -17.71
C ASP A 169 -4.75 -16.29 -18.79
N PRO A 170 -4.24 -16.33 -20.04
CA PRO A 170 -4.69 -15.43 -21.10
C PRO A 170 -6.18 -15.55 -21.44
N GLY A 171 -6.80 -16.70 -21.14
CA GLY A 171 -8.21 -16.96 -21.43
C GLY A 171 -9.16 -16.25 -20.46
N GLU A 172 -8.73 -16.06 -19.21
CA GLU A 172 -9.49 -15.34 -18.18
C GLU A 172 -9.10 -13.86 -18.08
N TRP A 173 -8.03 -13.43 -18.75
CA TRP A 173 -7.63 -12.02 -18.80
C TRP A 173 -8.64 -11.18 -19.60
N SER A 174 -8.94 -9.98 -19.11
CA SER A 174 -9.77 -9.01 -19.82
C SER A 174 -9.42 -7.57 -19.44
N GLU A 175 -9.82 -6.59 -20.26
CA GLU A 175 -9.69 -5.16 -19.91
C GLU A 175 -10.46 -4.80 -18.63
N VAL A 176 -11.52 -5.55 -18.31
CA VAL A 176 -12.28 -5.37 -17.07
C VAL A 176 -11.51 -5.92 -15.87
N ASN A 177 -10.70 -6.97 -16.04
CA ASN A 177 -9.86 -7.57 -15.01
C ASN A 177 -8.39 -7.73 -15.47
N PRO A 178 -7.65 -6.62 -15.63
CA PRO A 178 -6.32 -6.66 -16.25
C PRO A 178 -5.25 -7.32 -15.36
N ALA A 179 -5.50 -7.42 -14.05
CA ALA A 179 -4.62 -8.08 -13.10
C ALA A 179 -4.67 -9.62 -13.15
N ARG A 180 -5.69 -10.21 -13.81
CA ARG A 180 -5.89 -11.67 -13.85
C ARG A 180 -4.68 -12.37 -14.44
N GLY A 181 -4.09 -13.26 -13.64
CA GLY A 181 -2.94 -14.07 -14.03
C GLY A 181 -1.62 -13.29 -14.12
N GLN A 182 -1.55 -12.08 -13.57
CA GLN A 182 -0.34 -11.23 -13.65
C GLN A 182 0.58 -11.37 -12.43
N CYS A 183 0.18 -12.09 -11.38
CA CYS A 183 0.86 -12.07 -10.08
C CYS A 183 2.31 -12.55 -10.15
N ALA A 184 2.58 -13.64 -10.85
CA ALA A 184 3.92 -14.23 -10.96
C ALA A 184 4.88 -13.26 -11.67
N VAL A 185 4.54 -12.81 -12.89
CA VAL A 185 5.39 -11.90 -13.68
C VAL A 185 5.59 -10.55 -12.99
N THR A 186 4.55 -10.03 -12.33
CA THR A 186 4.62 -8.76 -11.61
C THR A 186 5.52 -8.87 -10.38
N SER A 187 5.40 -9.96 -9.61
CA SER A 187 6.21 -10.15 -8.40
C SER A 187 7.71 -10.26 -8.70
N VAL A 188 8.08 -10.89 -9.82
CA VAL A 188 9.47 -10.97 -10.29
C VAL A 188 9.97 -9.59 -10.69
N LEU A 189 9.22 -8.84 -11.49
CA LEU A 189 9.61 -7.50 -11.92
C LEU A 189 9.80 -6.54 -10.74
N VAL A 190 8.86 -6.54 -9.78
CA VAL A 190 8.94 -5.69 -8.59
C VAL A 190 10.19 -6.01 -7.78
N ARG A 191 10.50 -7.30 -7.57
CA ARG A 191 11.74 -7.71 -6.90
C ARG A 191 12.98 -7.25 -7.67
N ASP A 192 13.00 -7.39 -8.99
CA ASP A 192 14.14 -6.99 -9.82
C ASP A 192 14.40 -5.48 -9.76
N LEU A 193 13.35 -4.67 -9.59
CA LEU A 193 13.46 -3.20 -9.52
C LEU A 193 13.69 -2.67 -8.11
N LEU A 194 13.04 -3.23 -7.10
CA LEU A 194 12.98 -2.70 -5.73
C LEU A 194 13.65 -3.59 -4.67
N GLY A 195 14.08 -4.80 -5.05
CA GLY A 195 14.58 -5.82 -4.13
C GLY A 195 13.48 -6.44 -3.27
N GLY A 196 13.87 -7.02 -2.13
CA GLY A 196 12.96 -7.69 -1.21
C GLY A 196 12.73 -9.17 -1.54
N GLU A 197 11.72 -9.77 -0.91
CA GLU A 197 11.33 -11.16 -1.09
C GLU A 197 9.98 -11.27 -1.81
N ILE A 198 9.75 -12.42 -2.46
CA ILE A 198 8.44 -12.79 -3.00
C ILE A 198 7.74 -13.68 -1.97
N LEU A 199 6.50 -13.33 -1.66
CA LEU A 199 5.59 -14.07 -0.82
C LEU A 199 4.59 -14.82 -1.67
N ILE A 200 4.23 -16.03 -1.25
CA ILE A 200 3.27 -16.87 -1.95
C ILE A 200 2.26 -17.44 -0.96
N ALA A 201 0.98 -17.33 -1.29
CA ALA A 201 -0.11 -17.97 -0.55
C ALA A 201 -0.99 -18.79 -1.49
N GLY A 202 -1.68 -19.78 -0.93
CA GLY A 202 -2.85 -20.37 -1.60
C GLY A 202 -4.03 -19.41 -1.53
N VAL A 203 -4.83 -19.41 -2.59
CA VAL A 203 -6.06 -18.65 -2.71
C VAL A 203 -7.23 -19.58 -2.47
N LEU A 204 -8.09 -19.24 -1.52
CA LEU A 204 -9.26 -20.00 -1.16
C LEU A 204 -10.52 -19.38 -1.76
N ARG A 205 -11.41 -20.21 -2.29
CA ARG A 205 -12.79 -19.83 -2.63
C ARG A 205 -13.71 -20.86 -1.98
N ASP A 206 -14.65 -20.39 -1.17
CA ASP A 206 -15.54 -21.25 -0.37
C ASP A 206 -14.79 -22.29 0.50
N GLY A 207 -13.61 -21.91 0.98
CA GLY A 207 -12.73 -22.76 1.81
C GLY A 207 -11.86 -23.77 1.03
N GLU A 208 -12.00 -23.85 -0.29
CA GLU A 208 -11.19 -24.72 -1.14
C GLU A 208 -10.07 -23.95 -1.84
N ARG A 209 -8.86 -24.52 -1.88
CA ARG A 209 -7.73 -23.89 -2.57
C ARG A 209 -7.91 -24.01 -4.09
N VAL A 210 -8.05 -22.87 -4.76
CA VAL A 210 -8.30 -22.79 -6.20
C VAL A 210 -7.08 -22.34 -7.01
N GLU A 211 -6.21 -21.51 -6.45
CA GLU A 211 -5.01 -21.02 -7.14
C GLU A 211 -3.89 -20.65 -6.15
N ARG A 212 -2.74 -20.21 -6.67
CA ARG A 212 -1.64 -19.63 -5.87
C ARG A 212 -1.47 -18.17 -6.26
N HIS A 213 -1.15 -17.34 -5.28
CA HIS A 213 -0.95 -15.91 -5.46
C HIS A 213 0.45 -15.50 -5.02
N ALA A 214 1.12 -14.65 -5.79
CA ALA A 214 2.45 -14.14 -5.50
C ALA A 214 2.46 -12.62 -5.42
N TRP A 215 3.19 -12.08 -4.44
CA TRP A 215 3.39 -10.64 -4.25
C TRP A 215 4.71 -10.38 -3.53
N ASN A 216 5.04 -9.13 -3.23
CA ASN A 216 6.37 -8.79 -2.69
C ASN A 216 6.29 -8.29 -1.25
N ARG A 217 7.37 -8.54 -0.48
CA ARG A 217 7.70 -7.77 0.72
C ARG A 217 9.03 -7.06 0.48
N LEU A 218 8.98 -5.73 0.45
CA LEU A 218 10.15 -4.88 0.22
C LEU A 218 11.11 -4.92 1.40
N PRO A 219 12.39 -4.52 1.24
CA PRO A 219 13.36 -4.45 2.35
C PRO A 219 12.91 -3.57 3.53
N SER A 220 12.03 -2.60 3.27
CA SER A 220 11.40 -1.76 4.30
C SER A 220 10.36 -2.50 5.16
N GLY A 221 10.00 -3.73 4.79
CA GLY A 221 8.93 -4.51 5.42
C GLY A 221 7.54 -4.27 4.83
N LEU A 222 7.40 -3.35 3.86
CA LEU A 222 6.16 -3.10 3.13
C LEU A 222 5.81 -4.31 2.25
N SER A 223 4.69 -4.97 2.54
CA SER A 223 4.06 -5.94 1.65
C SER A 223 3.27 -5.22 0.56
N LEU A 224 3.67 -5.44 -0.70
CA LEU A 224 3.11 -4.82 -1.89
C LEU A 224 2.48 -5.89 -2.78
N ASP A 225 1.15 -5.85 -2.94
CA ASP A 225 0.38 -6.76 -3.79
C ASP A 225 -0.35 -5.99 -4.88
N LEU A 226 0.37 -5.75 -5.98
CA LEU A 226 -0.15 -4.98 -7.13
C LEU A 226 -1.27 -5.72 -7.87
N THR A 227 -1.34 -7.04 -7.70
CA THR A 227 -2.26 -7.90 -8.45
C THR A 227 -3.45 -8.38 -7.61
N ARG A 228 -3.64 -7.82 -6.41
CA ARG A 228 -4.75 -8.18 -5.50
C ARG A 228 -6.13 -8.04 -6.15
N SER A 229 -6.29 -7.04 -7.02
CA SER A 229 -7.55 -6.71 -7.70
C SER A 229 -8.02 -7.77 -8.71
N GLN A 230 -7.22 -8.81 -8.94
CA GLN A 230 -7.64 -9.97 -9.74
C GLN A 230 -8.73 -10.80 -9.06
N PHE A 231 -8.78 -10.76 -7.72
CA PHE A 231 -9.75 -11.46 -6.88
C PHE A 231 -11.00 -10.60 -6.70
N ARG A 232 -12.14 -11.11 -7.16
CA ARG A 232 -13.43 -10.39 -7.17
C ARG A 232 -14.60 -11.24 -6.72
N GLY A 233 -14.36 -12.52 -6.45
CA GLY A 233 -15.33 -13.52 -6.03
C GLY A 233 -15.33 -13.79 -4.53
N GLY A 234 -14.72 -12.93 -3.72
CA GLY A 234 -14.60 -13.14 -2.26
C GLY A 234 -13.50 -14.11 -1.88
N GLU A 235 -12.45 -14.21 -2.69
CA GLU A 235 -11.32 -15.09 -2.43
C GLU A 235 -10.50 -14.62 -1.22
N GLU A 236 -10.03 -15.58 -0.43
CA GLU A 236 -9.19 -15.34 0.74
C GLU A 236 -7.77 -15.87 0.49
N LEU A 237 -6.76 -15.25 1.11
CA LEU A 237 -5.39 -15.75 1.06
C LEU A 237 -5.05 -16.50 2.34
N GLU A 238 -4.44 -17.66 2.19
CA GLU A 238 -3.81 -18.37 3.30
C GLU A 238 -2.57 -17.60 3.82
N GLU A 239 -2.01 -18.08 4.93
CA GLU A 239 -0.77 -17.54 5.46
C GLU A 239 0.35 -17.64 4.41
N PRO A 240 1.01 -16.52 4.05
CA PRO A 240 2.05 -16.53 3.02
C PRO A 240 3.37 -17.09 3.50
N GLU A 241 4.09 -17.70 2.57
CA GLU A 241 5.47 -18.15 2.76
C GLU A 241 6.39 -17.50 1.71
N ALA A 242 7.64 -17.23 2.08
CA ALA A 242 8.64 -16.75 1.14
C ALA A 242 8.97 -17.84 0.12
N GLY A 243 8.98 -17.50 -1.17
CA GLY A 243 9.26 -18.47 -2.23
C GLY A 243 9.29 -17.88 -3.63
N GLU A 244 9.58 -18.72 -4.62
CA GLU A 244 9.56 -18.34 -6.04
C GLU A 244 8.23 -18.72 -6.70
N PRO A 245 7.64 -17.83 -7.51
CA PRO A 245 6.44 -18.17 -8.25
C PRO A 245 6.77 -19.21 -9.32
N ILE A 246 5.78 -20.03 -9.69
CA ILE A 246 5.92 -20.92 -10.84
C ILE A 246 5.68 -20.06 -12.08
N LEU A 247 6.69 -19.95 -12.94
CA LEU A 247 6.59 -19.25 -14.21
C LEU A 247 6.39 -20.28 -15.32
N ALA A 248 5.37 -20.08 -16.17
CA ALA A 248 5.17 -20.91 -17.35
C ALA A 248 6.34 -20.77 -18.35
N ASP A 249 6.80 -19.52 -18.56
CA ASP A 249 8.01 -19.18 -19.29
C ASP A 249 8.54 -17.80 -18.83
N ARG A 250 9.79 -17.48 -19.21
CA ARG A 250 10.41 -16.18 -18.89
C ARG A 250 10.06 -15.08 -19.89
N VAL A 251 9.49 -15.43 -21.05
CA VAL A 251 9.17 -14.48 -22.13
C VAL A 251 8.13 -13.47 -21.64
N ARG A 252 7.13 -13.91 -20.88
CA ARG A 252 6.14 -13.02 -20.27
C ARG A 252 6.75 -12.02 -19.29
N CYS A 253 7.70 -12.47 -18.46
CA CYS A 253 8.42 -11.60 -17.53
C CYS A 253 9.23 -10.54 -18.28
N GLU A 254 9.95 -10.95 -19.32
CA GLU A 254 10.77 -10.07 -20.15
C GLU A 254 9.91 -9.02 -20.87
N LEU A 255 8.78 -9.45 -21.44
CA LEU A 255 7.81 -8.57 -22.11
C LEU A 255 7.23 -7.52 -21.16
N LEU A 256 6.78 -7.93 -19.96
CA LEU A 256 6.27 -6.99 -18.97
C LEU A 256 7.37 -6.00 -18.56
N ALA A 257 8.59 -6.49 -18.30
CA ALA A 257 9.70 -5.65 -17.91
C ALA A 257 10.10 -4.64 -18.99
N GLU A 258 10.08 -5.03 -20.27
CA GLU A 258 10.32 -4.13 -21.40
C GLU A 258 9.28 -3.00 -21.44
N ARG A 259 7.99 -3.35 -21.38
CA ARG A 259 6.87 -2.40 -21.41
C ARG A 259 6.92 -1.40 -20.26
N VAL A 260 7.25 -1.86 -19.06
CA VAL A 260 7.37 -1.03 -17.86
C VAL A 260 8.56 -0.08 -17.98
N ARG A 261 9.73 -0.57 -18.40
CA ARG A 261 10.91 0.29 -18.60
C ARG A 261 10.68 1.35 -19.66
N ALA A 262 9.99 1.03 -20.76
CA ALA A 262 9.64 1.99 -21.79
C ALA A 262 8.76 3.14 -21.25
N ARG A 263 7.80 2.82 -20.37
CA ARG A 263 6.92 3.82 -19.73
C ARG A 263 7.66 4.66 -18.69
N LEU A 264 8.56 4.07 -17.91
CA LEU A 264 9.34 4.78 -16.89
C LEU A 264 10.47 5.64 -17.49
N GLY A 265 11.02 5.23 -18.63
CA GLY A 265 12.07 5.97 -19.36
C GLY A 265 11.56 7.06 -20.31
N GLY A 266 10.25 7.12 -20.56
CA GLY A 266 9.61 8.04 -21.51
C GLY A 266 9.13 9.37 -20.91
N VAL A 267 9.43 9.68 -19.65
CA VAL A 267 9.08 10.96 -19.03
C VAL A 267 10.17 11.98 -19.36
N THR A 268 10.05 12.61 -20.53
CA THR A 268 10.78 13.84 -20.91
C THR A 268 9.92 15.07 -20.71
#